data_AF-A0A383RW99-F1
#
_entry.id   AF-A0A383RW99-F1
#
_cell.length_a   1.000
_cell.length_b   1.000
_cell.length_c   1.000
_cell.angle_alpha   90.00
_cell.angle_beta   90.00
_cell.angle_gamma   90.00
#
_symmetry.space_group_name_H-M   'P 1'
#
loop_
_entity.id
_entity.type
_entity.pdbx_description
1 polymer ?
#
loop_
_entity_poly.entity_id
_entity_poly.type
_entity_poly.pdbx_seq_one_letter_code
_entity_poly.pdbx_strand_id
1 'polypeptide(L)'
;MNPSEQRQALREAAQWHARLHAAPDCAERRAQWQAWLDQSPLHGWAWGRLGQLQAGLVGIPGPLARHTLAAGQVEPGRRTLLKGLVLGLGVTGVALTGYRNAPTWLADQRTATGERRSLTLQDGTRLTLNTASAVDIRYSAGQRLIVLIEGEIVVQTATDPRPLHVRTVHGDMRALGTRFNVRLHADCTELIVIEHAVAVQTATREREVRVDAGMALAFDTGTLPEPRLADLTRTEWRQGQLVLDGWPLRRALAELQRYRTGRLSCSDEVAGLQLAGVYPLDDTDRALVAIAEALKLEINTYARFWTRLTPMS
;
A
#
# COMPACT_ATOMS: atom_id res chain seq x y z
N MET A 1 4.75 25.66 -14.11
CA MET A 1 5.29 24.36 -14.53
C MET A 1 4.14 23.36 -14.48
N ASN A 2 3.83 22.69 -15.58
CA ASN A 2 2.62 21.86 -15.68
C ASN A 2 2.83 20.50 -14.97
N PRO A 3 1.97 20.11 -14.01
CA PRO A 3 2.11 18.83 -13.29
C PRO A 3 2.00 17.58 -14.18
N SER A 4 1.40 17.66 -15.38
CA SER A 4 1.42 16.54 -16.33
C SER A 4 2.80 16.35 -16.98
N GLU A 5 3.45 17.44 -17.37
CA GLU A 5 4.78 17.44 -18.00
C GLU A 5 5.86 16.99 -17.02
N GLN A 6 5.77 17.39 -15.75
CA GLN A 6 6.69 16.94 -14.70
C GLN A 6 6.57 15.42 -14.45
N ARG A 7 5.35 14.87 -14.46
CA ARG A 7 5.13 13.43 -14.30
C ARG A 7 5.63 12.63 -15.51
N GLN A 8 5.48 13.18 -16.70
CA GLN A 8 6.04 12.57 -17.91
C GLN A 8 7.57 12.57 -17.87
N ALA A 9 8.20 13.70 -17.53
CA ALA A 9 9.65 13.80 -17.38
C ALA A 9 10.21 12.83 -16.32
N LEU A 10 9.52 12.64 -15.19
CA LEU A 10 9.91 11.68 -14.15
C LEU A 10 9.79 10.22 -14.62
N ARG A 11 8.76 9.87 -15.41
CA ARG A 11 8.63 8.53 -15.99
C ARG A 11 9.73 8.24 -17.00
N GLU A 12 10.03 9.20 -17.86
CA GLU A 12 11.10 9.09 -18.85
C GLU A 12 12.48 8.97 -18.16
N ALA A 13 12.72 9.74 -17.10
CA ALA A 13 13.92 9.62 -16.29
C ALA A 13 14.08 8.22 -15.67
N ALA A 14 13.00 7.62 -15.14
CA ALA A 14 13.02 6.27 -14.58
C ALA A 14 13.29 5.19 -15.66
N GLN A 15 12.75 5.38 -16.88
CA GLN A 15 13.04 4.49 -18.02
C GLN A 15 14.51 4.58 -18.44
N TRP A 16 15.06 5.79 -18.51
CA TRP A 16 16.48 6.00 -18.81
C TRP A 16 17.39 5.37 -17.76
N HIS A 17 17.04 5.51 -16.50
CA HIS A 17 17.74 4.88 -15.39
C HIS A 17 17.79 3.35 -15.56
N ALA A 18 16.65 2.69 -15.79
CA ALA A 18 16.60 1.25 -16.01
C ALA A 18 17.43 0.81 -17.24
N ARG A 19 17.39 1.58 -18.34
CA ARG A 19 18.12 1.28 -19.58
C ARG A 19 19.64 1.40 -19.41
N LEU A 20 20.12 2.37 -18.63
CA LEU A 20 21.54 2.56 -18.36
C LEU A 20 22.09 1.48 -17.41
N HIS A 21 21.31 1.06 -16.42
CA HIS A 21 21.70 -0.05 -15.52
C HIS A 21 21.71 -1.42 -16.20
N ALA A 22 20.85 -1.64 -17.20
CA ALA A 22 20.82 -2.91 -17.94
C ALA A 22 22.05 -3.15 -18.83
N ALA A 23 22.80 -2.10 -19.21
CA ALA A 23 24.03 -2.21 -20.00
C ALA A 23 24.92 -0.96 -19.81
N PRO A 24 25.74 -0.91 -18.74
CA PRO A 24 26.51 0.29 -18.38
C PRO A 24 27.55 0.72 -19.45
N ASP A 25 28.02 -0.23 -20.27
CA ASP A 25 29.12 0.00 -21.22
C ASP A 25 28.67 0.41 -22.63
N CYS A 26 27.37 0.60 -22.88
CA CYS A 26 26.86 0.98 -24.19
C CYS A 26 27.03 2.49 -24.46
N ALA A 27 28.05 2.87 -25.25
CA ALA A 27 28.34 4.26 -25.61
C ALA A 27 27.19 4.94 -26.38
N GLU A 28 26.52 4.21 -27.27
CA GLU A 28 25.37 4.71 -28.04
C GLU A 28 24.19 5.09 -27.13
N ARG A 29 23.94 4.30 -26.08
CA ARG A 29 22.86 4.55 -25.12
C ARG A 29 23.16 5.75 -24.22
N ARG A 30 24.43 5.98 -23.88
CA ARG A 30 24.87 7.21 -23.17
C ARG A 30 24.67 8.45 -24.04
N ALA A 31 24.95 8.37 -25.34
CA ALA A 31 24.70 9.47 -26.27
C ALA A 31 23.20 9.81 -26.39
N GLN A 32 22.33 8.81 -26.48
CA GLN A 32 20.87 9.02 -26.53
C GLN A 32 20.30 9.57 -25.22
N TRP A 33 20.84 9.15 -24.07
CA TRP A 33 20.47 9.70 -22.78
C TRP A 33 20.89 11.17 -22.64
N GLN A 34 22.11 11.52 -23.06
CA GLN A 34 22.58 12.90 -23.07
C GLN A 34 21.70 13.77 -23.98
N ALA A 35 21.38 13.27 -25.18
CA ALA A 35 20.47 13.96 -26.09
C ALA A 35 19.07 14.17 -25.50
N TRP A 36 18.58 13.26 -24.66
CA TRP A 36 17.31 13.44 -23.93
C TRP A 36 17.43 14.48 -22.81
N LEU A 37 18.53 14.51 -22.05
CA LEU A 37 18.76 15.55 -21.04
C LEU A 37 18.81 16.95 -21.66
N ASP A 38 19.44 17.08 -22.83
CA ASP A 38 19.62 18.37 -23.51
C ASP A 38 18.34 18.89 -24.18
N GLN A 39 17.30 18.05 -24.33
CA GLN A 39 16.02 18.45 -24.93
C GLN A 39 15.17 19.37 -24.06
N SER A 40 15.28 19.29 -22.73
CA SER A 40 14.45 20.08 -21.83
C SER A 40 15.06 20.25 -20.44
N PRO A 41 15.04 21.47 -19.86
CA PRO A 41 15.41 21.68 -18.45
C PRO A 41 14.60 20.83 -17.46
N LEU A 42 13.37 20.43 -17.83
CA LEU A 42 12.53 19.53 -17.02
C LEU A 42 13.11 18.11 -16.91
N HIS A 43 13.84 17.63 -17.92
CA HIS A 43 14.48 16.32 -17.90
C HIS A 43 15.68 16.32 -16.95
N GLY A 44 16.47 17.39 -16.94
CA GLY A 44 17.54 17.59 -15.96
C GLY A 44 17.02 17.63 -14.53
N TRP A 45 15.92 18.36 -14.28
CA TRP A 45 15.25 18.36 -12.98
C TRP A 45 14.75 16.96 -12.58
N ALA A 46 14.11 16.23 -13.49
CA ALA A 46 13.58 14.89 -13.24
C ALA A 46 14.70 13.87 -12.97
N TRP A 47 15.81 13.97 -13.71
CA TRP A 47 17.00 13.14 -13.52
C TRP A 47 17.66 13.40 -12.17
N GLY A 48 17.84 14.68 -11.80
CA GLY A 48 18.38 15.06 -10.49
C GLY A 48 17.49 14.58 -9.33
N ARG A 49 16.17 14.62 -9.50
CA ARG A 49 15.21 14.14 -8.49
C ARG A 49 15.35 12.63 -8.24
N LEU A 50 15.59 11.83 -9.29
CA LEU A 50 15.89 10.40 -9.18
C LEU A 50 17.20 10.13 -8.44
N GLY A 51 18.26 10.92 -8.69
CA GLY A 51 19.54 10.79 -7.99
C GLY A 51 19.43 11.09 -6.48
N GLN A 52 18.63 12.10 -6.08
CA GLN A 52 18.39 12.40 -4.66
C GLN A 52 17.64 11.26 -3.94
N LEU A 53 16.76 10.54 -4.64
CA LEU A 53 16.06 9.37 -4.09
C LEU A 53 17.01 8.17 -3.90
N GLN A 54 18.01 8.00 -4.76
CA GLN A 54 19.04 6.97 -4.59
C GLN A 54 20.01 7.29 -3.46
N ALA A 55 20.41 8.55 -3.30
CA ALA A 55 21.27 8.95 -2.19
C ALA A 55 20.60 8.70 -0.83
N GLY A 56 19.27 8.83 -0.75
CA GLY A 56 18.48 8.48 0.44
C GLY A 56 18.40 6.98 0.75
N LEU A 57 18.68 6.11 -0.22
CA LEU A 57 18.70 4.65 -0.05
C LEU A 57 20.09 4.09 0.35
N VAL A 58 21.16 4.89 0.20
CA VAL A 58 22.54 4.50 0.55
C VAL A 58 22.87 4.77 2.04
N GLY A 59 21.92 5.34 2.80
CA GLY A 59 22.06 5.64 4.23
C GLY A 59 21.78 4.47 5.19
N ILE A 60 22.22 3.24 4.90
CA ILE A 60 22.23 2.14 5.88
C ILE A 60 23.68 1.93 6.35
N PRO A 61 24.08 2.41 7.54
CA PRO A 61 25.35 2.05 8.14
C PRO A 61 25.35 0.56 8.52
N GLY A 62 26.35 -0.18 8.05
CA GLY A 62 26.50 -1.62 8.28
C GLY A 62 26.90 -2.00 9.71
N PRO A 63 26.72 -3.29 10.03
CA PRO A 63 27.90 -4.15 10.18
C PRO A 63 27.91 -5.38 9.25
N LEU A 64 27.26 -5.30 8.08
CA LEU A 64 27.35 -6.34 7.03
C LEU A 64 28.25 -5.95 5.83
N ALA A 65 28.85 -4.75 5.84
CA ALA A 65 29.74 -4.28 4.77
C ALA A 65 31.18 -4.81 4.86
N ARG A 66 31.56 -5.53 5.94
CA ARG A 66 32.95 -6.01 6.14
C ARG A 66 33.22 -7.46 5.74
N HIS A 67 32.22 -8.23 5.33
CA HIS A 67 32.44 -9.61 4.86
C HIS A 67 32.34 -9.78 3.34
N THR A 68 32.03 -8.72 2.58
CA THR A 68 32.03 -8.75 1.11
C THR A 68 33.21 -8.02 0.46
N LEU A 69 34.06 -7.35 1.25
CA LEU A 69 35.28 -6.69 0.77
C LEU A 69 36.59 -7.44 1.10
N ALA A 70 36.50 -8.66 1.64
CA ALA A 70 37.65 -9.52 1.92
C ALA A 70 37.67 -10.82 1.09
N ALA A 71 37.14 -10.77 -0.13
CA ALA A 71 37.29 -11.84 -1.12
C ALA A 71 37.77 -11.26 -2.45
N GLY A 72 38.87 -10.50 -2.39
CA GLY A 72 39.67 -10.16 -3.56
C GLY A 72 40.88 -11.09 -3.62
N GLN A 73 41.09 -11.69 -4.80
CA GLN A 73 42.20 -12.58 -5.22
C GLN A 73 41.92 -14.09 -5.16
N VAL A 74 41.22 -14.62 -6.17
CA VAL A 74 41.46 -15.97 -6.69
C VAL A 74 41.31 -15.95 -8.22
N GLU A 75 42.33 -16.50 -8.90
CA GLU A 75 42.54 -16.63 -10.36
C GLU A 75 41.37 -17.25 -11.16
N PRO A 76 41.30 -16.98 -12.49
CA PRO A 76 40.14 -17.33 -13.31
C PRO A 76 40.16 -18.79 -13.81
N GLY A 77 39.44 -19.66 -13.13
CA GLY A 77 39.14 -21.03 -13.57
C GLY A 77 37.82 -21.14 -14.35
N ARG A 78 37.84 -21.85 -15.48
CA ARG A 78 36.82 -22.03 -16.54
C ARG A 78 35.47 -22.68 -16.13
N ARG A 79 34.99 -22.48 -14.90
CA ARG A 79 33.76 -23.10 -14.33
C ARG A 79 32.83 -22.10 -13.62
N THR A 80 32.79 -20.85 -14.07
CA THR A 80 31.95 -19.78 -13.45
C THR A 80 30.77 -19.36 -14.34
N LEU A 81 30.22 -20.27 -15.15
CA LEU A 81 29.00 -19.98 -15.93
C LEU A 81 27.69 -20.29 -15.17
N LEU A 82 27.76 -20.79 -13.94
CA LEU A 82 26.58 -21.07 -13.10
C LEU A 82 26.41 -20.14 -11.89
N LYS A 83 27.33 -19.19 -11.65
CA LYS A 83 27.17 -18.16 -10.60
C LYS A 83 26.63 -16.82 -11.11
N GLY A 84 26.57 -16.61 -12.43
CA GLY A 84 25.93 -15.43 -13.02
C GLY A 84 24.39 -15.48 -13.02
N LEU A 85 23.79 -16.67 -12.89
CA LEU A 85 22.33 -16.84 -12.95
C LEU A 85 21.62 -16.42 -11.65
N VAL A 86 22.31 -16.46 -10.50
CA VAL A 86 21.70 -16.10 -9.20
C VAL A 86 21.71 -14.58 -8.96
N LEU A 87 22.69 -13.86 -9.51
CA LEU A 87 22.72 -12.38 -9.46
C LEU A 87 21.77 -11.74 -10.48
N GLY A 88 21.54 -12.39 -11.62
CA GLY A 88 20.53 -11.95 -12.58
C GLY A 88 19.10 -12.05 -12.05
N LEU A 89 18.77 -13.10 -11.28
CA LEU A 89 17.42 -13.29 -10.74
C LEU A 89 17.12 -12.37 -9.54
N GLY A 90 18.12 -12.00 -8.75
CA GLY A 90 17.96 -11.06 -7.62
C GLY A 90 17.66 -9.63 -8.07
N VAL A 91 18.38 -9.12 -9.06
CA VAL A 91 18.16 -7.76 -9.58
C VAL A 91 16.89 -7.69 -10.44
N THR A 92 16.59 -8.72 -11.21
CA THR A 92 15.36 -8.77 -12.02
C THR A 92 14.11 -8.93 -11.14
N GLY A 93 14.19 -9.69 -10.05
CA GLY A 93 13.09 -9.83 -9.08
C GLY A 93 12.76 -8.54 -8.33
N VAL A 94 13.78 -7.78 -7.89
CA VAL A 94 13.61 -6.46 -7.26
C VAL A 94 13.16 -5.42 -8.27
N ALA A 95 13.64 -5.47 -9.51
CA ALA A 95 13.19 -4.58 -10.57
C ALA A 95 11.73 -4.83 -10.98
N LEU A 96 11.28 -6.09 -11.08
CA LEU A 96 9.87 -6.42 -11.41
C LEU A 96 8.89 -6.14 -10.26
N THR A 97 9.30 -6.34 -9.00
CA THR A 97 8.48 -5.95 -7.84
C THR A 97 8.45 -4.43 -7.64
N GLY A 98 9.57 -3.74 -7.91
CA GLY A 98 9.62 -2.28 -7.94
C GLY A 98 8.78 -1.67 -9.08
N TYR A 99 8.68 -2.34 -10.24
CA TYR A 99 7.88 -1.86 -11.37
C TYR A 99 6.37 -2.01 -11.13
N ARG A 100 5.94 -3.03 -10.38
CA ARG A 100 4.51 -3.21 -10.01
C ARG A 100 4.05 -2.22 -8.93
N ASN A 101 4.96 -1.69 -8.11
CA ASN A 101 4.67 -0.74 -7.03
C ASN A 101 5.05 0.73 -7.36
N ALA A 102 5.45 1.01 -8.61
CA ALA A 102 5.70 2.37 -9.08
C ALA A 102 4.53 3.36 -8.83
N PRO A 103 3.23 2.96 -8.83
CA PRO A 103 2.13 3.86 -8.51
C PRO A 103 2.11 4.31 -7.04
N THR A 104 2.38 3.42 -6.08
CA THR A 104 2.27 3.72 -4.64
C THR A 104 3.42 4.58 -4.12
N TRP A 105 4.61 4.50 -4.71
CA TRP A 105 5.77 5.28 -4.28
C TRP A 105 5.70 6.76 -4.71
N LEU A 106 4.88 7.06 -5.71
CA LEU A 106 4.63 8.40 -6.23
C LEU A 106 3.35 9.01 -5.66
N ALA A 107 2.69 8.34 -4.72
CA ALA A 107 1.44 8.80 -4.13
C ALA A 107 1.64 10.12 -3.37
N ASP A 108 0.68 11.04 -3.51
CA ASP A 108 0.72 12.33 -2.81
C ASP A 108 0.77 12.16 -1.29
N GLN A 109 0.05 11.17 -0.76
CA GLN A 109 0.05 10.81 0.66
C GLN A 109 0.17 9.31 0.86
N ARG A 110 0.96 8.92 1.87
CA ARG A 110 1.17 7.52 2.24
C ARG A 110 1.37 7.33 3.74
N THR A 111 1.09 6.13 4.21
CA THR A 111 1.37 5.63 5.56
C THR A 111 2.22 4.35 5.49
N ALA A 112 3.17 4.20 6.40
CA ALA A 112 3.91 2.95 6.57
C ALA A 112 3.03 1.85 7.21
N THR A 113 3.54 0.62 7.26
CA THR A 113 2.93 -0.45 8.05
C THR A 113 2.88 -0.06 9.53
N GLY A 114 1.71 -0.17 10.14
CA GLY A 114 1.44 0.23 11.53
C GLY A 114 1.17 1.73 11.72
N GLU A 115 1.39 2.56 10.69
CA GLU A 115 1.14 4.00 10.77
C GLU A 115 -0.32 4.31 10.40
N ARG A 116 -0.94 5.20 11.17
CA ARG A 116 -2.22 5.83 10.83
C ARG A 116 -2.05 7.34 10.82
N ARG A 117 -2.65 8.01 9.84
CA ARG A 117 -2.47 9.45 9.66
C ARG A 117 -3.77 10.13 9.27
N SER A 118 -4.12 11.20 9.97
CA SER A 118 -5.22 12.09 9.60
C SER A 118 -4.68 13.41 9.07
N LEU A 119 -5.26 13.89 7.98
CA LEU A 119 -4.97 15.20 7.40
C LEU A 119 -6.25 15.91 6.98
N THR A 120 -6.19 17.24 6.93
CA THR A 120 -7.24 18.09 6.38
C THR A 120 -6.81 18.55 4.99
N LEU A 121 -7.65 18.29 3.98
CA LEU A 121 -7.42 18.65 2.59
C LEU A 121 -7.75 20.13 2.35
N GLN A 122 -7.37 20.64 1.17
CA GLN A 122 -7.51 22.06 0.82
C GLN A 122 -8.95 22.56 0.82
N ASP A 123 -9.93 21.67 0.63
CA ASP A 123 -11.37 21.97 0.67
C ASP A 123 -11.97 21.84 2.09
N GLY A 124 -11.16 21.48 3.09
CA GLY A 124 -11.60 21.18 4.46
C GLY A 124 -12.01 19.73 4.69
N THR A 125 -12.01 18.87 3.66
CA THR A 125 -12.31 17.44 3.81
C THR A 125 -11.28 16.80 4.73
N ARG A 126 -11.73 16.01 5.71
CA ARG A 126 -10.84 15.23 6.58
C ARG A 126 -10.63 13.85 5.96
N LEU A 127 -9.36 13.52 5.73
CA LEU A 127 -8.93 12.24 5.19
C LEU A 127 -8.06 11.53 6.22
N THR A 128 -8.44 10.32 6.61
CA THR A 128 -7.66 9.46 7.50
C THR A 128 -7.20 8.23 6.75
N LEU A 129 -5.89 7.99 6.72
CA LEU A 129 -5.25 6.84 6.12
C LEU A 129 -4.98 5.79 7.21
N ASN A 130 -5.32 4.54 6.92
CA ASN A 130 -4.95 3.41 7.75
C ASN A 130 -3.50 2.97 7.50
N THR A 131 -3.05 1.88 8.14
CA THR A 131 -1.78 1.20 7.85
C THR A 131 -1.59 0.94 6.35
N ALA A 132 -0.35 1.08 5.88
CA ALA A 132 0.07 0.71 4.52
C ALA A 132 -0.90 1.20 3.43
N SER A 133 -1.22 2.50 3.47
CA SER A 133 -2.18 3.11 2.55
C SER A 133 -1.51 4.18 1.68
N ALA A 134 -2.02 4.34 0.46
CA ALA A 134 -1.48 5.28 -0.52
C ALA A 134 -2.60 5.92 -1.34
N VAL A 135 -2.58 7.25 -1.45
CA VAL A 135 -3.61 8.03 -2.16
C VAL A 135 -3.00 9.16 -2.99
N ASP A 136 -3.59 9.43 -4.16
CA ASP A 136 -3.40 10.66 -4.92
C ASP A 136 -4.58 11.60 -4.71
N ILE A 137 -4.31 12.90 -4.63
CA ILE A 137 -5.33 13.94 -4.47
C ILE A 137 -5.30 14.84 -5.69
N ARG A 138 -6.36 14.77 -6.51
CA ARG A 138 -6.46 15.44 -7.81
C ARG A 138 -7.68 16.36 -7.81
N TYR A 139 -7.50 17.57 -7.32
CA TYR A 139 -8.57 18.57 -7.33
C TYR A 139 -8.49 19.43 -8.59
N SER A 140 -9.65 19.77 -9.14
CA SER A 140 -9.78 20.70 -10.26
C SER A 140 -10.89 21.71 -9.99
N ALA A 141 -11.13 22.62 -10.92
CA ALA A 141 -12.26 23.55 -10.84
C ALA A 141 -13.62 22.85 -10.83
N GLY A 142 -13.73 21.66 -11.45
CA GLY A 142 -15.00 20.94 -11.62
C GLY A 142 -15.22 19.74 -10.70
N GLN A 143 -14.17 19.20 -10.07
CA GLN A 143 -14.29 18.00 -9.23
C GLN A 143 -13.20 17.91 -8.16
N ARG A 144 -13.49 17.15 -7.11
CA ARG A 144 -12.54 16.74 -6.08
C ARG A 144 -12.32 15.23 -6.19
N LEU A 145 -11.18 14.79 -6.72
CA LEU A 145 -10.89 13.37 -6.89
C LEU A 145 -9.82 12.90 -5.91
N ILE A 146 -10.10 11.84 -5.16
CA ILE A 146 -9.14 11.09 -4.36
C ILE A 146 -8.99 9.72 -5.04
N VAL A 147 -7.78 9.35 -5.43
CA VAL A 147 -7.52 8.02 -6.01
C VAL A 147 -6.86 7.17 -4.93
N LEU A 148 -7.56 6.13 -4.47
CA LEU A 148 -7.02 5.15 -3.55
C LEU A 148 -6.25 4.09 -4.35
N ILE A 149 -4.93 4.07 -4.15
CA ILE A 149 -4.01 3.18 -4.87
C ILE A 149 -3.82 1.89 -4.07
N GLU A 150 -3.73 2.00 -2.75
CA GLU A 150 -3.54 0.87 -1.84
C GLU A 150 -4.11 1.20 -0.45
N GLY A 151 -4.53 0.16 0.26
CA GLY A 151 -4.86 0.22 1.67
C GLY A 151 -6.30 0.69 1.92
N GLU A 152 -6.46 1.55 2.92
CA GLU A 152 -7.75 1.86 3.48
C GLU A 152 -7.81 3.30 4.00
N ILE A 153 -8.92 3.96 3.72
CA ILE A 153 -9.14 5.36 4.10
C ILE A 153 -10.52 5.58 4.68
N VAL A 154 -10.64 6.60 5.52
CA VAL A 154 -11.91 7.22 5.86
C VAL A 154 -11.93 8.65 5.35
N VAL A 155 -13.01 8.99 4.66
CA VAL A 155 -13.28 10.32 4.13
C VAL A 155 -14.44 10.92 4.91
N GLN A 156 -14.26 12.13 5.39
CA GLN A 156 -15.33 12.98 5.93
C GLN A 156 -15.36 14.28 5.12
N THR A 157 -16.33 14.40 4.23
CA THR A 157 -16.39 15.49 3.26
C THR A 157 -16.68 16.84 3.92
N ALA A 158 -16.01 17.89 3.45
CA ALA A 158 -16.43 19.26 3.71
C ALA A 158 -17.47 19.75 2.69
N THR A 159 -18.18 20.82 3.08
CA THR A 159 -19.12 21.54 2.21
C THR A 159 -18.37 22.22 1.08
N ASP A 160 -18.62 21.78 -0.14
CA ASP A 160 -18.04 22.33 -1.36
C ASP A 160 -18.99 21.99 -2.53
N PRO A 161 -19.23 22.93 -3.47
CA PRO A 161 -20.15 22.71 -4.59
C PRO A 161 -19.66 21.66 -5.60
N ARG A 162 -18.36 21.38 -5.66
CA ARG A 162 -17.78 20.38 -6.57
C ARG A 162 -18.03 18.98 -6.01
N PRO A 163 -18.42 17.98 -6.82
CA PRO A 163 -18.58 16.62 -6.33
C PRO A 163 -17.23 16.04 -5.85
N LEU A 164 -17.27 15.29 -4.76
CA LEU A 164 -16.13 14.51 -4.28
C LEU A 164 -16.26 13.05 -4.72
N HIS A 165 -15.21 12.55 -5.34
CA HIS A 165 -15.09 11.18 -5.82
C HIS A 165 -13.91 10.50 -5.15
N VAL A 166 -14.12 9.28 -4.67
CA VAL A 166 -13.05 8.33 -4.35
C VAL A 166 -13.02 7.30 -5.46
N ARG A 167 -11.85 7.09 -6.07
CA ARG A 167 -11.66 6.12 -7.15
C ARG A 167 -10.67 5.05 -6.75
N THR A 168 -11.01 3.80 -7.08
CA THR A 168 -10.12 2.64 -7.01
C THR A 168 -9.96 2.04 -8.40
N VAL A 169 -9.21 0.95 -8.53
CA VAL A 169 -9.15 0.17 -9.77
C VAL A 169 -10.49 -0.47 -10.13
N HIS A 170 -11.36 -0.75 -9.15
CA HIS A 170 -12.65 -1.42 -9.35
C HIS A 170 -13.78 -0.47 -9.74
N GLY A 171 -13.70 0.80 -9.34
CA GLY A 171 -14.75 1.78 -9.65
C GLY A 171 -14.63 3.09 -8.91
N ASP A 172 -15.70 3.87 -9.02
CA ASP A 172 -15.82 5.25 -8.55
C ASP A 172 -16.95 5.38 -7.53
N MET A 173 -16.68 6.13 -6.46
CA MET A 173 -17.57 6.36 -5.34
C MET A 173 -17.75 7.87 -5.17
N ARG A 174 -18.94 8.37 -5.51
CA ARG A 174 -19.31 9.78 -5.37
C ARG A 174 -19.98 10.02 -4.02
N ALA A 175 -19.36 10.89 -3.23
CA ALA A 175 -19.88 11.30 -1.93
C ALA A 175 -21.07 12.25 -2.08
N LEU A 176 -22.17 11.99 -1.36
CA LEU A 176 -23.37 12.83 -1.36
C LEU A 176 -23.46 13.72 -0.11
N GLY A 177 -22.30 14.14 0.42
CA GLY A 177 -22.15 14.89 1.69
C GLY A 177 -22.09 13.96 2.90
N THR A 178 -20.99 13.22 3.07
CA THR A 178 -20.97 11.97 3.84
C THR A 178 -19.65 11.74 4.59
N ARG A 179 -19.71 10.81 5.56
CA ARG A 179 -18.57 10.12 6.14
C ARG A 179 -18.63 8.64 5.76
N PHE A 180 -17.55 8.10 5.20
CA PHE A 180 -17.48 6.71 4.75
C PHE A 180 -16.04 6.17 4.77
N ASN A 181 -15.92 4.84 4.88
CA ASN A 181 -14.67 4.10 4.80
C ASN A 181 -14.59 3.38 3.44
N VAL A 182 -13.40 3.39 2.85
CA VAL A 182 -13.09 2.65 1.63
C VAL A 182 -11.84 1.82 1.88
N ARG A 183 -11.93 0.51 1.70
CA ARG A 183 -10.82 -0.43 1.76
C ARG A 183 -10.63 -1.07 0.40
N LEU A 184 -9.41 -0.99 -0.12
CA LEU A 184 -9.04 -1.65 -1.36
C LEU A 184 -8.39 -3.00 -1.04
N HIS A 185 -8.99 -4.06 -1.56
CA HIS A 185 -8.41 -5.40 -1.62
C HIS A 185 -7.82 -5.65 -3.03
N ALA A 186 -7.15 -6.79 -3.19
CA ALA A 186 -6.57 -7.16 -4.49
C ALA A 186 -7.64 -7.48 -5.56
N ASP A 187 -8.79 -7.97 -5.12
CA ASP A 187 -9.89 -8.50 -5.93
C ASP A 187 -11.16 -7.66 -5.87
N CYS A 188 -11.33 -6.83 -4.83
CA CYS A 188 -12.52 -5.99 -4.67
C CYS A 188 -12.23 -4.70 -3.90
N THR A 189 -13.19 -3.78 -3.92
CA THR A 189 -13.24 -2.59 -3.05
C THR A 189 -14.40 -2.76 -2.08
N GLU A 190 -14.15 -2.65 -0.78
CA GLU A 190 -15.19 -2.59 0.26
C GLU A 190 -15.45 -1.13 0.64
N LEU A 191 -16.71 -0.72 0.55
CA LEU A 191 -17.24 0.57 0.99
C LEU A 191 -18.13 0.34 2.21
N ILE A 192 -17.92 1.13 3.27
CA ILE A 192 -18.82 1.22 4.43
C ILE A 192 -19.25 2.67 4.60
N VAL A 193 -20.56 2.94 4.54
CA VAL A 193 -21.10 4.30 4.70
C VAL A 193 -21.51 4.52 6.15
N ILE A 194 -20.92 5.54 6.78
CA ILE A 194 -21.11 5.85 8.20
C ILE A 194 -22.21 6.90 8.35
N GLU A 195 -22.26 7.91 7.47
CA GLU A 195 -23.27 8.98 7.51
C GLU A 195 -23.77 9.29 6.09
N HIS A 196 -25.03 9.70 5.94
CA HIS A 196 -25.65 10.06 4.66
C HIS A 196 -25.59 8.93 3.61
N ALA A 197 -24.97 9.15 2.46
CA ALA A 197 -24.90 8.16 1.39
C ALA A 197 -23.74 8.38 0.41
N VAL A 198 -23.38 7.31 -0.30
CA VAL A 198 -22.40 7.28 -1.37
C VAL A 198 -23.04 6.62 -2.60
N ALA A 199 -22.85 7.22 -3.77
CA ALA A 199 -23.22 6.60 -5.04
C ALA A 199 -22.02 5.88 -5.64
N VAL A 200 -22.17 4.61 -6.02
CA VAL A 200 -21.11 3.74 -6.54
C VAL A 200 -21.38 3.41 -7.99
N GLN A 201 -20.35 3.48 -8.83
CA GLN A 201 -20.34 3.05 -10.22
C GLN A 201 -19.06 2.27 -10.51
N THR A 202 -19.13 1.17 -11.27
CA THR A 202 -17.93 0.50 -11.78
C THR A 202 -17.41 1.21 -13.03
N ALA A 203 -16.25 0.78 -13.52
CA ALA A 203 -15.63 1.35 -14.71
C ALA A 203 -16.52 1.28 -15.98
N THR A 204 -17.43 0.29 -16.05
CA THR A 204 -18.37 0.14 -17.18
C THR A 204 -19.49 1.18 -17.17
N ARG A 205 -19.79 1.80 -16.01
CA ARG A 205 -20.85 2.80 -15.80
C ARG A 205 -22.25 2.38 -16.25
N GLU A 206 -22.52 1.08 -16.27
CA GLU A 206 -23.83 0.55 -16.67
C GLU A 206 -24.93 0.86 -15.64
N ARG A 207 -24.57 0.92 -14.35
CA ARG A 207 -25.48 1.17 -13.24
C ARG A 207 -24.81 2.02 -12.17
N GLU A 208 -25.61 2.86 -11.50
CA GLU A 208 -25.25 3.53 -10.25
C GLU A 208 -26.03 2.90 -9.09
N VAL A 209 -25.33 2.52 -8.02
CA VAL A 209 -25.95 2.01 -6.79
C VAL A 209 -25.72 3.01 -5.67
N ARG A 210 -26.81 3.44 -5.03
CA ARG A 210 -26.74 4.26 -3.81
C ARG A 210 -26.57 3.34 -2.60
N VAL A 211 -25.57 3.65 -1.78
CA VAL A 211 -25.30 2.98 -0.50
C VAL A 211 -25.58 3.99 0.61
N ASP A 212 -26.60 3.72 1.42
CA ASP A 212 -27.02 4.58 2.53
C ASP A 212 -26.23 4.30 3.82
N ALA A 213 -26.34 5.21 4.80
CA ALA A 213 -25.69 5.08 6.10
C ALA A 213 -26.05 3.77 6.80
N GLY A 214 -25.04 3.15 7.43
CA GLY A 214 -25.17 1.83 8.05
C GLY A 214 -25.12 0.68 7.04
N MET A 215 -24.93 0.95 5.75
CA MET A 215 -24.79 -0.06 4.71
C MET A 215 -23.35 -0.15 4.19
N ALA A 216 -23.04 -1.32 3.64
CA ALA A 216 -21.77 -1.64 3.02
C ALA A 216 -21.99 -2.25 1.64
N LEU A 217 -21.01 -2.06 0.76
CA LEU A 217 -20.97 -2.64 -0.58
C LEU A 217 -19.54 -3.10 -0.87
N ALA A 218 -19.39 -4.37 -1.24
CA ALA A 218 -18.14 -4.89 -1.79
C ALA A 218 -18.34 -5.13 -3.29
N PHE A 219 -17.44 -4.60 -4.12
CA PHE A 219 -17.59 -4.67 -5.57
C PHE A 219 -16.24 -4.78 -6.27
N ASP A 220 -16.24 -5.44 -7.43
CA ASP A 220 -15.13 -5.50 -8.38
C ASP A 220 -15.46 -4.65 -9.63
N THR A 221 -14.83 -4.93 -10.77
CA THR A 221 -15.11 -4.22 -12.03
C THR A 221 -16.41 -4.65 -12.73
N GLY A 222 -17.09 -5.68 -12.24
CA GLY A 222 -18.28 -6.27 -12.82
C GLY A 222 -19.59 -5.56 -12.44
N THR A 223 -20.65 -6.34 -12.26
CA THR A 223 -21.97 -5.83 -11.90
C THR A 223 -22.04 -5.51 -10.41
N LEU A 224 -22.54 -4.33 -10.05
CA LEU A 224 -22.70 -3.93 -8.66
C LEU A 224 -23.76 -4.81 -7.95
N PRO A 225 -23.41 -5.46 -6.83
CA PRO A 225 -24.37 -6.18 -6.01
C PRO A 225 -25.28 -5.21 -5.25
N GLU A 226 -26.27 -5.75 -4.54
CA GLU A 226 -27.10 -4.97 -3.64
C GLU A 226 -26.37 -4.65 -2.32
N PRO A 227 -26.54 -3.43 -1.76
CA PRO A 227 -25.95 -3.06 -0.48
C PRO A 227 -26.45 -3.96 0.66
N ARG A 228 -25.55 -4.26 1.62
CA ARG A 228 -25.85 -5.06 2.81
C ARG A 228 -25.65 -4.26 4.09
N LEU A 229 -26.18 -4.73 5.21
CA LEU A 229 -25.90 -4.12 6.52
C LEU A 229 -24.39 -4.12 6.78
N ALA A 230 -23.88 -2.96 7.22
CA ALA A 230 -22.49 -2.79 7.57
C ALA A 230 -22.21 -3.26 9.00
N ASP A 231 -21.04 -3.84 9.19
CA ASP A 231 -20.41 -3.98 10.49
C ASP A 231 -19.54 -2.72 10.73
N LEU A 232 -20.10 -1.74 11.44
CA LEU A 232 -19.44 -0.45 11.67
C LEU A 232 -18.20 -0.58 12.56
N THR A 233 -18.07 -1.67 13.32
CA THR A 233 -16.91 -1.95 14.17
C THR A 233 -15.62 -2.10 13.36
N ARG A 234 -15.74 -2.43 12.06
CA ARG A 234 -14.63 -2.45 11.11
C ARG A 234 -14.00 -1.07 10.87
N THR A 235 -14.63 0.00 11.33
CA THR A 235 -14.10 1.37 11.20
C THR A 235 -13.40 1.88 12.47
N GLU A 236 -13.32 1.07 13.52
CA GLU A 236 -12.71 1.41 14.82
C GLU A 236 -11.18 1.42 14.79
N TRP A 237 -10.57 0.98 13.68
CA TRP A 237 -9.14 1.17 13.47
C TRP A 237 -8.74 2.64 13.51
N ARG A 238 -9.67 3.59 13.28
CA ARG A 238 -9.42 5.03 13.43
C ARG A 238 -9.04 5.39 14.87
N GLN A 239 -9.58 4.67 15.85
CA GLN A 239 -9.31 4.82 17.28
C GLN A 239 -8.19 3.88 17.77
N GLY A 240 -7.56 3.13 16.87
CA GLY A 240 -6.47 2.21 17.20
C GLY A 240 -6.97 0.90 17.77
N GLN A 241 -8.20 0.52 17.42
CA GLN A 241 -8.87 -0.64 17.96
C GLN A 241 -9.26 -1.60 16.84
N LEU A 242 -9.04 -2.88 17.09
CA LEU A 242 -9.62 -3.98 16.35
C LEU A 242 -10.72 -4.59 17.21
N VAL A 243 -11.97 -4.30 16.86
CA VAL A 243 -13.13 -4.87 17.51
C VAL A 243 -13.50 -6.16 16.79
N LEU A 244 -13.58 -7.24 17.54
CA LEU A 244 -13.89 -8.57 17.05
C LEU A 244 -15.18 -9.06 17.71
N ASP A 245 -16.09 -9.57 16.90
CA ASP A 245 -17.32 -10.20 17.35
C ASP A 245 -17.44 -11.57 16.69
N GLY A 246 -16.94 -12.60 17.38
CA GLY A 246 -16.95 -13.99 16.89
C GLY A 246 -16.18 -14.18 15.58
N TRP A 247 -14.96 -13.63 15.49
CA TRP A 247 -14.10 -13.87 14.32
C TRP A 247 -13.25 -15.13 14.53
N PRO A 248 -13.06 -15.97 13.50
CA PRO A 248 -12.06 -17.03 13.56
C PRO A 248 -10.66 -16.44 13.80
N LEU A 249 -9.85 -17.11 14.63
CA LEU A 249 -8.50 -16.68 14.97
C LEU A 249 -7.66 -16.38 13.73
N ARG A 250 -7.73 -17.23 12.70
CA ARG A 250 -7.01 -17.01 11.43
C ARG A 250 -7.35 -15.66 10.81
N ARG A 251 -8.63 -15.28 10.83
CA ARG A 251 -9.10 -14.01 10.27
C ARG A 251 -8.64 -12.82 11.12
N ALA A 252 -8.72 -12.95 12.45
CA ALA A 252 -8.22 -11.91 13.37
C ALA A 252 -6.71 -11.68 13.21
N LEU A 253 -5.91 -12.75 13.14
CA LEU A 253 -4.47 -12.66 12.90
C LEU A 253 -4.13 -12.09 11.52
N ALA A 254 -4.93 -12.39 10.49
CA ALA A 254 -4.76 -11.78 9.17
C ALA A 254 -5.01 -10.26 9.18
N GLU A 255 -5.95 -9.79 10.00
CA GLU A 255 -6.17 -8.36 10.18
C GLU A 255 -5.02 -7.71 10.98
N LEU A 256 -4.57 -8.32 12.08
CA LEU A 256 -3.42 -7.85 12.88
C LEU A 256 -2.11 -7.83 12.07
N GLN A 257 -1.91 -8.79 11.16
CA GLN A 257 -0.76 -8.84 10.25
C GLN A 257 -0.60 -7.54 9.44
N ARG A 258 -1.70 -6.83 9.12
CA ARG A 258 -1.63 -5.56 8.38
C ARG A 258 -0.92 -4.44 9.12
N TYR A 259 -0.85 -4.53 10.45
CA TYR A 259 -0.33 -3.47 11.33
C TYR A 259 1.09 -3.76 11.82
N ARG A 260 1.68 -4.89 11.42
CA ARG A 260 3.01 -5.28 11.88
C ARG A 260 3.88 -5.82 10.75
N THR A 261 5.18 -5.60 10.90
CA THR A 261 6.20 -6.29 10.11
C THR A 261 6.45 -7.69 10.65
N GLY A 262 7.02 -8.56 9.81
CA GLY A 262 7.20 -9.98 10.15
C GLY A 262 5.92 -10.78 9.91
N ARG A 263 6.05 -12.09 9.87
CA ARG A 263 4.97 -13.04 9.61
C ARG A 263 4.24 -13.39 10.90
N LEU A 264 2.91 -13.33 10.87
CA LEU A 264 2.01 -13.77 11.93
C LEU A 264 1.16 -14.92 11.41
N SER A 265 1.04 -15.98 12.19
CA SER A 265 0.34 -17.20 11.78
C SER A 265 -0.17 -17.98 12.99
N CYS A 266 -1.01 -18.99 12.75
CA CYS A 266 -1.44 -19.96 13.76
C CYS A 266 -1.36 -21.40 13.20
N SER A 267 -1.40 -22.43 14.05
CA SER A 267 -1.63 -23.81 13.59
C SER A 267 -3.08 -24.00 13.12
N ASP A 268 -3.30 -24.97 12.25
CA ASP A 268 -4.63 -25.22 11.67
C ASP A 268 -5.65 -25.69 12.73
N GLU A 269 -5.19 -26.33 13.80
CA GLU A 269 -6.01 -26.80 14.92
C GLU A 269 -6.72 -25.65 15.65
N VAL A 270 -6.06 -24.49 15.76
CA VAL A 270 -6.56 -23.33 16.52
C VAL A 270 -7.14 -22.24 15.62
N ALA A 271 -6.97 -22.38 14.30
CA ALA A 271 -7.34 -21.37 13.31
C ALA A 271 -8.83 -21.00 13.32
N GLY A 272 -9.69 -21.95 13.72
CA GLY A 272 -11.15 -21.77 13.79
C GLY A 272 -11.67 -21.28 15.15
N LEU A 273 -10.81 -21.11 16.16
CA LEU A 273 -11.24 -20.61 17.47
C LEU A 273 -11.86 -19.22 17.33
N GLN A 274 -13.00 -19.02 17.98
CA GLN A 274 -13.74 -17.77 17.90
C GLN A 274 -13.15 -16.76 18.88
N LEU A 275 -12.85 -15.58 18.37
CA LEU A 275 -12.29 -14.48 19.13
C LEU A 275 -13.28 -13.32 19.16
N ALA A 276 -13.54 -12.83 20.36
CA ALA A 276 -14.32 -11.63 20.61
C ALA A 276 -13.52 -10.67 21.50
N GLY A 277 -13.86 -9.39 21.45
CA GLY A 277 -13.27 -8.35 22.27
C GLY A 277 -12.61 -7.24 21.46
N VAL A 278 -11.94 -6.34 22.17
CA VAL A 278 -11.31 -5.15 21.60
C VAL A 278 -9.80 -5.24 21.82
N TYR A 279 -9.05 -5.21 20.72
CA TYR A 279 -7.60 -5.39 20.73
C TYR A 279 -6.90 -4.12 20.22
N PRO A 280 -5.82 -3.66 20.88
CA PRO A 280 -5.09 -2.48 20.44
C PRO A 280 -4.32 -2.76 19.14
N LEU A 281 -4.40 -1.84 18.19
CA LEU A 281 -3.65 -1.89 16.93
C LEU A 281 -2.30 -1.17 17.01
N ASP A 282 -2.15 -0.24 17.96
CA ASP A 282 -0.90 0.50 18.18
C ASP A 282 0.18 -0.34 18.86
N ASP A 283 -0.23 -1.40 19.56
CA ASP A 283 0.66 -2.37 20.19
C ASP A 283 0.14 -3.79 19.88
N THR A 284 0.51 -4.27 18.70
CA THR A 284 0.08 -5.59 18.24
C THR A 284 0.65 -6.73 19.08
N ASP A 285 1.76 -6.53 19.79
CA ASP A 285 2.32 -7.56 20.68
C ASP A 285 1.45 -7.70 21.93
N ARG A 286 0.98 -6.59 22.50
CA ARG A 286 -0.01 -6.61 23.57
C ARG A 286 -1.32 -7.28 23.14
N ALA A 287 -1.76 -7.03 21.91
CA ALA A 287 -2.92 -7.74 21.35
C ALA A 287 -2.68 -9.26 21.28
N LEU A 288 -1.53 -9.71 20.80
CA LEU A 288 -1.20 -11.13 20.72
C LEU A 288 -1.14 -11.81 22.08
N VAL A 289 -0.56 -11.16 23.09
CA VAL A 289 -0.53 -11.68 24.48
C VAL A 289 -1.96 -11.87 25.00
N ALA A 290 -2.83 -10.87 24.85
CA ALA A 290 -4.22 -10.97 25.27
C ALA A 290 -4.99 -12.10 24.56
N ILE A 291 -4.77 -12.27 23.25
CA ILE A 291 -5.37 -13.36 22.47
C ILE A 291 -4.90 -14.72 22.97
N ALA A 292 -3.59 -14.88 23.22
CA ALA A 292 -3.03 -16.13 23.69
C ALA A 292 -3.54 -16.50 25.09
N GLU A 293 -3.66 -15.54 26.00
CA GLU A 293 -4.22 -15.74 27.35
C GLU A 293 -5.69 -16.14 27.32
N ALA A 294 -6.48 -15.49 26.44
CA ALA A 294 -7.91 -15.74 26.30
C ALA A 294 -8.20 -17.14 25.71
N LEU A 295 -7.41 -17.55 24.70
CA LEU A 295 -7.60 -18.81 23.99
C LEU A 295 -6.74 -19.97 24.52
N LYS A 296 -5.94 -19.75 25.58
CA LYS A 296 -4.99 -20.73 26.15
C LYS A 296 -4.04 -21.28 25.06
N LEU A 297 -3.35 -20.36 24.41
CA LEU A 297 -2.40 -20.64 23.33
C LEU A 297 -0.98 -20.28 23.74
N GLU A 298 -0.02 -20.90 23.08
CA GLU A 298 1.39 -20.54 23.15
C GLU A 298 1.77 -19.59 22.02
N ILE A 299 2.61 -18.60 22.33
CA ILE A 299 3.21 -17.70 21.35
C ILE A 299 4.63 -18.19 21.06
N ASN A 300 4.81 -18.79 19.89
CA ASN A 300 6.11 -19.25 19.41
C ASN A 300 6.72 -18.24 18.45
N THR A 301 7.83 -17.62 18.86
CA THR A 301 8.55 -16.63 18.05
C THR A 301 9.82 -17.23 17.46
N TYR A 302 9.83 -17.39 16.14
CA TYR A 302 10.96 -17.89 15.37
C TYR A 302 11.72 -16.71 14.76
N ALA A 303 12.89 -16.39 15.32
CA ALA A 303 13.65 -15.17 15.03
C ALA A 303 12.81 -13.89 15.22
N ARG A 304 13.34 -12.72 14.81
CA ARG A 304 12.62 -11.44 14.95
C ARG A 304 11.47 -11.24 13.96
N PHE A 305 11.26 -12.15 13.01
CA PHE A 305 10.40 -11.92 11.86
C PHE A 305 9.27 -12.94 11.70
N TRP A 306 9.09 -13.90 12.60
CA TRP A 306 7.98 -14.85 12.51
C TRP A 306 7.41 -15.22 13.88
N THR A 307 6.13 -14.92 14.08
CA THR A 307 5.35 -15.31 15.25
C THR A 307 4.27 -16.31 14.84
N ARG A 308 4.11 -17.38 15.61
CA ARG A 308 3.12 -18.42 15.39
C ARG A 308 2.38 -18.75 16.69
N LEU A 309 1.05 -18.76 16.65
CA LEU A 309 0.21 -19.22 17.75
C LEU A 309 -0.07 -20.72 17.62
N THR A 310 0.12 -21.48 18.68
CA THR A 310 -0.11 -22.93 18.75
C THR A 310 -0.91 -23.30 20.00
N PRO A 311 -1.53 -24.49 20.09
CA PRO A 311 -2.11 -24.97 21.35
C PRO A 311 -1.08 -24.96 22.48
N MET A 312 -1.55 -24.82 23.72
CA MET A 312 -0.73 -25.16 24.89
C MET A 312 -0.44 -26.66 24.90
N SER A 313 0.83 -27.01 25.17
CA SER A 313 1.28 -28.40 25.33
C SER A 313 0.79 -29.04 26.63
#